data_AF-A0A1R3UNN8-F1
#
_entry.id   AF-A0A1R3UNN8-F1
#
_cell.length_a   1.000
_cell.length_b   1.000
_cell.length_c   1.000
_cell.angle_alpha   90.00
_cell.angle_beta   90.00
_cell.angle_gamma   90.00
#
_symmetry.space_group_name_H-M   'P 1'
#
loop_
_entity.id
_entity.type
_entity.pdbx_description
1 polymer ?
#
loop_
_entity_poly.entity_id
_entity_poly.type
_entity_poly.pdbx_seq_one_letter_code
_entity_poly.pdbx_strand_id
1 'polypeptide(L)' 'MSTNLEFRKSSYSSGAHNCVEVADWPTGAAVRDTQNRELDALIYNQTEWNAFLRTTKSDLR' A
#
# COMPACT_ATOMS: atom_id res chain seq x y z
N MET A 1 4.21 20.09 7.71
CA MET A 1 4.54 19.52 6.38
C MET A 1 3.45 18.52 6.06
N SER A 2 2.44 18.90 5.27
CA SER A 2 1.45 17.93 4.79
C SER A 2 2.12 17.10 3.70
N THR A 3 2.63 15.94 4.08
CA THR A 3 3.11 14.92 3.15
C THR A 3 1.90 14.44 2.37
N ASN A 4 1.70 15.00 1.19
CA ASN A 4 0.64 14.56 0.28
C ASN A 4 1.00 13.14 -0.18
N LEU A 5 0.28 12.15 0.35
CA LEU A 5 0.46 10.75 -0.02
C LEU A 5 -0.16 10.51 -1.40
N GLU A 6 0.69 10.23 -2.39
CA GLU A 6 0.26 9.87 -3.74
C GLU A 6 -0.13 8.38 -3.81
N PHE A 7 -1.40 8.10 -3.55
CA PHE A 7 -1.95 6.74 -3.61
C PHE A 7 -2.12 6.25 -5.04
N ARG A 8 -1.62 5.05 -5.31
CA ARG A 8 -1.75 4.34 -6.58
C ARG A 8 -2.35 2.94 -6.39
N LYS A 9 -3.14 2.52 -7.38
CA LYS A 9 -3.65 1.16 -7.50
C LYS A 9 -2.72 0.30 -8.34
N SER A 10 -2.74 -1.01 -8.11
CA SER A 10 -2.06 -1.97 -8.98
C SER A 10 -2.67 -1.95 -10.39
N SER A 11 -1.84 -2.09 -11.43
CA SER A 11 -2.31 -2.26 -12.81
C SER A 11 -3.08 -3.57 -13.02
N TYR A 12 -2.90 -4.54 -12.13
CA TYR A 12 -3.62 -5.82 -12.13
C TYR A 12 -5.05 -5.71 -11.56
N SER A 13 -5.43 -4.54 -11.03
CA SER A 13 -6.72 -4.28 -10.38
C SER A 13 -7.79 -3.72 -11.32
N SER A 14 -7.70 -3.99 -12.63
CA SER A 14 -8.57 -3.38 -13.65
C SER A 14 -10.02 -3.88 -13.64
N GLY A 15 -10.33 -5.01 -13.00
CA GLY A 15 -11.61 -5.72 -13.18
C GLY A 15 -12.39 -6.12 -11.92
N ALA A 16 -11.94 -5.84 -10.69
CA ALA A 16 -12.69 -6.27 -9.50
C ALA A 16 -12.59 -5.29 -8.31
N HIS A 17 -13.75 -5.05 -7.71
CA HIS A 17 -14.16 -3.87 -6.95
C HIS A 17 -13.60 -3.70 -5.53
N ASN A 18 -12.53 -4.42 -5.12
CA ASN A 18 -12.09 -4.49 -3.72
C ASN A 18 -10.57 -4.33 -3.60
N CYS A 19 -10.02 -3.19 -3.98
CA CYS A 19 -8.56 -3.01 -4.06
C CYS A 19 -7.98 -2.20 -2.92
N VAL A 20 -6.75 -2.52 -2.53
CA VAL A 20 -5.90 -1.68 -1.70
C VAL A 20 -5.16 -0.67 -2.58
N GLU A 21 -4.95 0.52 -2.05
CA GLU A 21 -4.08 1.55 -2.62
C GLU A 21 -2.81 1.66 -1.78
N VAL A 22 -1.67 1.88 -2.43
CA VAL A 22 -0.38 2.07 -1.76
C VAL A 22 0.22 3.42 -2.15
N ALA A 23 0.89 4.09 -1.23
CA ALA A 23 1.67 5.29 -1.46
C ALA A 23 3.05 5.17 -0.83
N ASP A 24 4.04 5.82 -1.43
CA ASP A 24 5.38 5.90 -0.84
C ASP A 24 5.36 6.91 0.31
N TRP A 25 5.98 6.55 1.44
CA TRP A 25 6.09 7.39 2.62
C TRP A 25 7.58 7.56 2.96
N PRO A 26 8.05 8.73 3.45
CA PRO A 26 9.49 8.96 3.68
C PRO A 26 10.19 7.89 4.52
N THR A 27 9.46 7.19 5.39
CA THR A 27 10.00 6.13 6.25
C THR A 27 9.41 4.75 5.96
N GLY A 28 8.74 4.53 4.83
CA GLY A 28 8.16 3.23 4.47
C GLY A 28 7.03 3.34 3.44
N ALA A 29 5.85 2.82 3.78
CA ALA A 29 4.70 2.81 2.88
C ALA A 29 3.40 3.09 3.63
N ALA A 30 2.46 3.72 2.93
CA ALA A 30 1.08 3.87 3.38
C ALA A 30 0.18 2.94 2.56
N VAL A 31 -0.67 2.17 3.23
CA VAL A 31 -1.65 1.29 2.61
C VAL A 31 -3.03 1.71 3.07
N ARG A 32 -3.97 1.89 2.14
CA ARG A 32 -5.37 2.18 2.48
C ARG A 32 -6.32 1.34 1.67
N ASP A 33 -7.54 1.25 2.17
CA ASP A 33 -8.68 0.68 1.47
C ASP A 33 -9.21 1.67 0.41
N THR A 34 -9.42 1.20 -0.83
CA THR A 34 -10.03 2.03 -1.89
C THR A 34 -11.50 2.35 -1.60
N GLN A 35 -12.22 1.47 -0.89
CA GLN A 35 -13.65 1.65 -0.59
C GLN A 35 -13.88 2.61 0.58
N ASN A 36 -12.94 2.65 1.52
CA ASN A 36 -13.03 3.43 2.75
C ASN A 36 -11.88 4.44 2.83
N ARG A 37 -11.80 5.36 1.86
CA ARG A 37 -10.68 6.32 1.72
C ARG A 37 -10.64 7.39 2.79
N GLU A 38 -11.78 7.62 3.42
CA GLU A 38 -11.98 8.49 4.56
C GLU A 38 -11.47 7.86 5.87
N LEU A 39 -11.34 6.53 5.91
CA LEU A 39 -10.59 5.87 6.95
C LEU A 39 -9.10 6.06 6.66
N ASP A 40 -8.36 6.48 7.68
CA ASP A 40 -6.95 6.82 7.54
C ASP A 40 -6.10 5.65 7.02
N ALA A 41 -4.93 5.95 6.47
CA ALA A 41 -4.03 4.94 5.92
C ALA A 41 -3.25 4.22 7.03
N LEU A 42 -2.99 2.93 6.84
CA LEU A 42 -2.05 2.17 7.65
C LEU A 42 -0.62 2.52 7.20
N ILE A 43 0.18 3.07 8.12
CA ILE A 43 1.57 3.43 7.86
C ILE A 43 2.48 2.33 8.39
N TYR A 44 3.30 1.78 7.50
CA TYR A 44 4.33 0.80 7.82
C TYR A 44 5.70 1.43 7.71
N ASN A 45 6.60 1.09 8.62
CA ASN A 45 7.99 1.50 8.48
C ASN A 45 8.71 0.67 7.39
N GLN A 46 9.90 1.12 7.00
CA GLN A 46 10.68 0.51 5.94
C GLN A 46 11.06 -0.95 6.22
N THR A 47 11.32 -1.32 7.47
CA THR A 47 11.70 -2.69 7.84
C THR A 47 10.53 -3.66 7.66
N GLU A 48 9.35 -3.29 8.16
CA GLU A 48 8.12 -4.08 8.03
C GLU A 48 7.69 -4.19 6.57
N TRP A 49 7.70 -3.08 5.84
CA TRP A 49 7.34 -3.06 4.42
C TRP A 49 8.25 -3.96 3.58
N ASN A 50 9.56 -3.89 3.82
CA ASN A 50 10.52 -4.75 3.14
C ASN A 50 10.35 -6.23 3.51
N ALA A 51 10.04 -6.54 4.77
CA ALA A 51 9.76 -7.91 5.18
C ALA A 51 8.52 -8.46 4.46
N PHE A 52 7.43 -7.70 4.43
CA PHE A 52 6.20 -8.06 3.71
C PHE A 52 6.47 -8.34 2.23
N LEU A 53 7.20 -7.46 1.54
CA LEU A 53 7.51 -7.61 0.12
C LEU A 53 8.40 -8.84 -0.17
N ARG A 54 9.38 -9.12 0.70
CA ARG A 54 10.24 -10.31 0.54
C ARG A 54 9.45 -11.59 0.68
N THR A 55 8.64 -11.71 1.74
CA THR A 55 7.82 -12.91 2.00
C THR A 55 6.79 -13.12 0.90
N THR A 56 6.07 -12.07 0.49
CA THR A 56 5.06 -12.18 -0.57
C THR A 56 5.69 -12.61 -1.90
N LYS A 57 6.90 -12.14 -2.21
CA LYS A 57 7.61 -12.57 -3.43
C LYS A 57 8.11 -14.01 -3.37
N SER A 58 8.47 -14.52 -2.19
CA SER A 58 8.91 -15.91 -2.04
C SER A 58 7.74 -16.91 -2.09
N ASP A 59 6.55 -16.51 -1.64
CA ASP A 59 5.36 -17.35 -1.58
C ASP A 59 4.63 -17.47 -2.93
N LEU A 60 5.04 -16.71 -3.95
CA LEU A 60 4.56 -16.83 -5.33
C LEU A 60 5.16 -18.01 -6.10
N ARG A 61 5.74 -19.00 -5.42
CA ARG A 61 6.46 -20.13 -6.00
C ARG A 61 5.64 -21.41 -6.06
#